data_AF-A0AA40KEE9-F1
#
_entry.id   AF-A0AA40KEE9-F1
#
_cell.length_a   1.000
_cell.length_b   1.000
_cell.length_c   1.000
_cell.angle_alpha   90.00
_cell.angle_beta   90.00
_cell.angle_gamma   90.00
#
_symmetry.space_group_name_H-M   'P 1'
#
loop_
_entity.id
_entity.type
_entity.pdbx_description
1 polymer ?
#
loop_
_entity_poly.entity_id
_entity_poly.type
_entity_poly.pdbx_seq_one_letter_code
_entity_poly.pdbx_strand_id
1 'polypeptide(L)'
;MANSCVDLLKSQVETEIKAAMTYLAMGAHFARDTVNRPGFSKFFFESASEEREHAIKIIEYLLMRGQLTDDVSKLLSNRLLPLRETWSNGVRALTEALELETNVTKHIQDIIKNCEKPNDSNFNDYHLVDYLTGEFLTEQYKGQRDLAGKISTLGKMMTAHGVLGEFLFDKKLLNNEV
;
A
#
# COMPACT_ATOMS: atom_id res chain seq x y z
N MET A 1 -14.06 3.67 24.74
CA MET A 1 -13.92 2.49 23.86
C MET A 1 -12.43 2.15 23.76
N ALA A 2 -11.88 1.40 24.72
CA ALA A 2 -10.62 0.69 24.47
C ALA A 2 -11.02 -0.63 23.79
N ASN A 3 -11.44 -0.51 22.53
CA ASN A 3 -11.96 -1.63 21.75
C ASN A 3 -10.82 -2.20 20.91
N SER A 4 -10.74 -3.53 20.82
CA SER A 4 -9.84 -4.25 19.91
C SER A 4 -9.81 -3.65 18.49
N CYS A 5 -10.95 -3.18 17.98
CA CYS A 5 -11.06 -2.44 16.71
C CYS A 5 -10.23 -1.17 16.59
N VAL A 6 -10.21 -0.35 17.64
CA VAL A 6 -9.50 0.93 17.61
C VAL A 6 -8.00 0.68 17.57
N ASP A 7 -7.52 -0.30 18.32
CA ASP A 7 -6.10 -0.64 18.33
C ASP A 7 -5.66 -1.31 17.02
N LEU A 8 -6.52 -2.12 16.43
CA LEU A 8 -6.33 -2.67 15.09
C LEU A 8 -6.26 -1.57 14.01
N LEU A 9 -7.12 -0.55 14.06
CA LEU A 9 -7.05 0.59 13.14
C LEU A 9 -5.78 1.42 13.33
N LYS A 10 -5.34 1.66 14.57
CA LYS A 10 -4.05 2.32 14.82
C LYS A 10 -2.89 1.52 14.23
N SER A 11 -2.93 0.19 14.36
CA SER A 11 -1.94 -0.69 13.73
C SER A 11 -2.00 -0.63 12.20
N GLN A 12 -3.18 -0.40 11.61
CA GLN A 12 -3.31 -0.21 10.17
C GLN A 12 -2.66 1.09 9.72
N VAL A 13 -2.79 2.20 10.47
CA VAL A 13 -2.06 3.45 10.17
C VAL A 13 -0.55 3.21 10.06
N GLU A 14 0.03 2.45 10.99
CA GLU A 14 1.46 2.10 10.90
C GLU A 14 1.76 1.22 9.67
N THR A 15 0.84 0.33 9.29
CA THR A 15 0.97 -0.52 8.10
C THR A 15 0.99 0.32 6.82
N GLU A 16 0.06 1.26 6.65
CA GLU A 16 0.01 2.13 5.47
C GLU A 16 1.25 3.04 5.39
N ILE A 17 1.71 3.59 6.53
CA ILE A 17 2.94 4.40 6.53
C ILE A 17 4.18 3.57 6.18
N LYS A 18 4.27 2.30 6.62
CA LYS A 18 5.36 1.40 6.19
C LYS A 18 5.29 1.08 4.71
N ALA A 19 4.08 0.92 4.16
CA ALA A 19 3.88 0.75 2.72
C ALA A 19 4.34 1.99 1.95
N ALA A 20 3.94 3.19 2.39
CA ALA A 20 4.37 4.47 1.83
C ALA A 20 5.90 4.62 1.83
N MET A 21 6.57 4.30 2.93
CA MET A 21 8.04 4.34 3.01
C MET A 21 8.72 3.32 2.09
N THR A 22 8.11 2.14 1.91
CA THR A 22 8.62 1.11 1.01
C THR A 22 8.48 1.56 -0.45
N TYR A 23 7.34 2.12 -0.84
CA TYR A 23 7.15 2.70 -2.17
C TYR A 23 8.07 3.90 -2.43
N LEU A 24 8.33 4.74 -1.41
CA LEU A 24 9.28 5.83 -1.51
C LEU A 24 10.70 5.31 -1.84
N ALA A 25 11.11 4.22 -1.19
CA ALA A 25 12.39 3.56 -1.47
C ALA A 25 12.44 2.96 -2.89
N MET A 26 11.33 2.36 -3.36
CA MET A 26 11.21 1.90 -4.75
C MET A 26 11.36 3.05 -5.74
N GLY A 27 10.64 4.16 -5.53
CA GLY A 27 10.72 5.34 -6.38
C GLY A 27 12.13 5.92 -6.45
N ALA A 28 12.81 6.02 -5.31
CA ALA A 28 14.20 6.47 -5.22
C ALA A 28 15.18 5.51 -5.91
N HIS A 29 14.98 4.20 -5.78
CA HIS A 29 15.81 3.20 -6.47
C HIS A 29 15.79 3.37 -7.98
N PHE A 30 14.61 3.53 -8.58
CA PHE A 30 14.47 3.69 -10.04
C PHE A 30 14.91 5.07 -10.54
N ALA A 31 15.00 6.08 -9.66
CA ALA A 31 15.53 7.40 -9.96
C ALA A 31 17.06 7.46 -10.04
N ARG A 32 17.77 6.46 -9.51
CA ARG A 32 19.24 6.41 -9.55
C ARG A 32 19.74 6.48 -10.99
N ASP A 33 20.81 7.24 -11.23
CA ASP A 33 21.46 7.36 -12.54
C ASP A 33 21.89 6.00 -13.14
N THR A 34 22.32 5.06 -12.30
CA THR A 34 22.69 3.69 -12.72
C THR A 34 21.51 2.81 -13.10
N VAL A 35 20.26 3.19 -12.75
CA VAL A 35 19.03 2.43 -13.06
C VAL A 35 18.22 3.17 -14.13
N ASN A 36 17.95 4.45 -13.91
CA ASN A 36 17.31 5.41 -14.80
C ASN A 36 16.02 4.87 -15.47
N ARG A 37 15.00 4.68 -14.64
CA ARG A 37 13.64 4.27 -15.05
C ARG A 37 12.62 5.29 -14.52
N PRO A 38 12.51 6.47 -15.16
CA PRO A 38 11.67 7.56 -14.68
C PRO A 38 10.18 7.23 -14.61
N GLY A 39 9.66 6.35 -15.47
CA GLY A 39 8.27 5.89 -15.42
C GLY A 39 8.00 5.07 -14.16
N PHE A 40 8.87 4.11 -13.84
CA PHE A 40 8.77 3.37 -12.58
C PHE A 40 8.96 4.26 -11.36
N SER A 41 9.92 5.18 -11.42
CA SER A 41 10.18 6.12 -10.33
C SER A 41 8.94 6.95 -10.03
N LYS A 42 8.32 7.55 -11.06
CA LYS A 42 7.07 8.31 -10.94
C LYS A 42 5.94 7.45 -10.36
N PHE A 43 5.71 6.27 -10.93
CA PHE A 43 4.66 5.35 -10.48
C PHE A 43 4.79 5.03 -8.99
N PHE A 44 5.98 4.65 -8.52
CA PHE A 44 6.15 4.31 -7.10
C PHE A 44 6.14 5.53 -6.16
N PHE A 45 6.52 6.73 -6.61
CA PHE A 45 6.30 7.94 -5.82
C PHE A 45 4.82 8.32 -5.72
N GLU A 46 4.03 8.08 -6.76
CA GLU A 46 2.58 8.25 -6.73
C GLU A 46 1.96 7.21 -5.78
N SER A 47 2.35 5.94 -5.83
CA SER A 47 1.92 4.91 -4.88
C SER A 47 2.30 5.25 -3.43
N ALA A 48 3.50 5.78 -3.19
CA ALA A 48 3.92 6.23 -1.85
C ALA A 48 3.01 7.35 -1.32
N SER A 49 2.54 8.23 -2.20
CA SER A 49 1.63 9.30 -1.85
C SER A 49 0.23 8.76 -1.56
N GLU A 50 -0.24 7.80 -2.35
CA GLU A 50 -1.54 7.13 -2.16
C GLU A 50 -1.61 6.41 -0.81
N GLU A 51 -0.58 5.64 -0.44
CA GLU A 51 -0.54 4.98 0.88
C GLU A 51 -0.48 5.96 2.06
N ARG A 52 0.15 7.12 1.86
CA ARG A 52 0.11 8.19 2.86
C ARG A 52 -1.31 8.74 3.02
N GLU A 53 -2.06 8.89 1.93
CA GLU A 53 -3.46 9.30 2.00
C GLU A 53 -4.35 8.22 2.63
N HIS A 54 -4.08 6.92 2.42
CA HIS A 54 -4.75 5.84 3.15
C HIS A 54 -4.55 5.96 4.66
N ALA A 55 -3.31 6.21 5.10
CA ALA A 55 -3.01 6.44 6.52
C ALA A 55 -3.80 7.64 7.08
N ILE A 56 -3.89 8.74 6.32
CA ILE A 56 -4.63 9.95 6.71
C ILE A 56 -6.13 9.65 6.82
N LYS A 57 -6.73 8.99 5.82
CA LYS A 57 -8.13 8.55 5.83
C LYS A 57 -8.48 7.78 7.11
N ILE A 58 -7.62 6.85 7.53
CA ILE A 58 -7.83 6.08 8.78
C ILE A 58 -7.74 6.96 10.02
N ILE A 59 -6.78 7.89 10.07
CA ILE A 59 -6.64 8.85 11.17
C ILE A 59 -7.88 9.74 11.27
N GLU A 60 -8.36 10.27 10.14
CA GLU A 60 -9.57 11.08 10.09
C GLU A 60 -10.80 10.28 10.54
N TYR A 61 -10.92 9.01 10.14
CA TYR A 61 -11.96 8.12 10.61
C TYR A 61 -11.90 7.92 12.13
N LEU A 62 -10.71 7.69 12.69
CA LEU A 62 -10.50 7.57 14.14
C LEU A 62 -10.92 8.85 14.88
N LEU A 63 -10.54 10.03 14.37
CA LEU A 63 -10.92 11.33 14.92
C LEU A 63 -12.43 11.57 14.84
N MET A 64 -13.07 11.23 13.72
CA MET A 64 -14.53 11.31 13.55
C MET A 64 -15.27 10.47 14.60
N ARG A 65 -14.69 9.32 15.01
CA ARG A 65 -15.23 8.42 16.04
C ARG A 65 -14.82 8.81 17.47
N GLY A 66 -14.24 10.00 17.66
CA GLY A 66 -13.82 10.53 18.97
C GLY A 66 -12.61 9.81 19.58
N GLN A 67 -11.77 9.19 18.76
CA GLN A 67 -10.48 8.62 19.18
C GLN A 67 -9.35 9.65 18.99
N LEU A 68 -8.14 9.32 19.48
CA LEU A 68 -6.93 10.14 19.33
C LEU A 68 -7.00 11.54 20.00
N THR A 69 -7.82 11.72 21.05
CA THR A 69 -8.00 13.01 21.72
C THR A 69 -6.85 13.40 22.66
N ASP A 70 -6.19 12.43 23.27
CA ASP A 70 -5.29 12.67 24.40
C ASP A 70 -3.81 12.37 24.08
N ASP A 71 -3.55 11.39 23.22
CA ASP A 71 -2.20 10.92 22.90
C ASP A 71 -2.12 10.36 21.48
N VAL A 72 -1.35 11.05 20.62
CA VAL A 72 -1.02 10.61 19.26
C VAL A 72 0.40 10.05 19.15
N SER A 73 1.20 10.12 20.23
CA SER A 73 2.62 9.73 20.20
C SER A 73 2.82 8.23 19.95
N LYS A 74 1.80 7.41 20.23
CA LYS A 74 1.82 5.96 20.04
C LYS A 74 1.23 5.51 18.69
N LEU A 75 0.82 6.45 17.84
CA LEU A 75 0.22 6.12 16.55
C LEU A 75 1.27 5.55 15.57
N LEU A 76 2.51 6.03 15.65
CA LEU A 76 3.60 5.60 14.81
C LEU A 76 4.78 5.12 15.66
N SER A 77 5.43 4.04 15.23
CA SER A 77 6.67 3.58 15.85
C SER A 77 7.87 4.40 15.37
N ASN A 78 8.92 4.45 16.19
CA ASN A 78 10.14 5.22 15.88
C ASN A 78 10.96 4.65 14.71
N ARG A 79 10.59 3.50 14.12
CA ARG A 79 11.32 2.86 13.03
C ARG A 79 10.38 2.44 11.91
N LEU A 80 10.14 3.36 11.00
CA LEU A 80 9.41 3.15 9.75
C LEU A 80 10.42 2.97 8.60
N LEU A 81 11.17 1.88 8.67
CA LEU A 81 12.15 1.55 7.62
C LEU A 81 11.45 0.82 6.46
N PRO A 82 11.88 1.06 5.22
CA PRO A 82 11.40 0.29 4.08
C PRO A 82 11.81 -1.18 4.22
N LEU A 83 11.01 -2.09 3.67
CA LEU A 83 11.31 -3.53 3.70
C LEU A 83 12.56 -3.88 2.88
N ARG A 84 12.87 -3.07 1.87
CA ARG A 84 14.00 -3.25 0.95
C ARG A 84 14.41 -1.93 0.32
N GLU A 85 15.66 -1.86 -0.16
CA GLU A 85 16.25 -0.65 -0.74
C GLU A 85 16.73 -0.83 -2.19
N THR A 86 16.77 -2.06 -2.69
CA THR A 86 17.26 -2.35 -4.05
C THR A 86 16.50 -3.47 -4.73
N TRP A 87 16.21 -3.29 -6.02
CA TRP A 87 15.54 -4.27 -6.87
C TRP A 87 16.39 -4.57 -8.11
N SER A 88 16.28 -5.79 -8.63
CA SER A 88 17.07 -6.20 -9.80
C SER A 88 16.50 -5.73 -11.12
N ASN A 89 15.18 -5.55 -11.20
CA ASN A 89 14.42 -5.10 -12.36
C ASN A 89 12.99 -4.72 -11.95
N GLY A 90 12.25 -4.09 -12.86
CA GLY A 90 10.86 -3.68 -12.69
C GLY A 90 9.91 -4.83 -12.39
N VAL A 91 10.14 -6.04 -12.93
CA VAL A 91 9.29 -7.21 -12.63
C VAL A 91 9.38 -7.56 -11.16
N ARG A 92 10.59 -7.59 -10.59
CA ARG A 92 10.79 -7.87 -9.16
C ARG A 92 10.19 -6.78 -8.28
N ALA A 93 10.36 -5.51 -8.64
CA ALA A 93 9.74 -4.42 -7.88
C ALA A 93 8.20 -4.48 -7.90
N LEU A 94 7.58 -4.69 -9.06
CA LEU A 94 6.13 -4.84 -9.17
C LEU A 94 5.60 -6.08 -8.44
N THR A 95 6.36 -7.19 -8.47
CA THR A 95 5.98 -8.41 -7.72
C THR A 95 5.98 -8.14 -6.22
N GLU A 96 7.01 -7.45 -5.72
CA GLU A 96 7.11 -7.09 -4.30
C GLU A 96 6.03 -6.07 -3.90
N ALA A 97 5.68 -5.12 -4.78
CA ALA A 97 4.53 -4.25 -4.60
C ALA A 97 3.22 -5.04 -4.49
N LEU A 98 2.99 -6.03 -5.36
CA LEU A 98 1.80 -6.87 -5.28
C LEU A 98 1.74 -7.70 -3.98
N GLU A 99 2.89 -8.20 -3.51
CA GLU A 99 2.99 -8.90 -2.22
C GLU A 99 2.68 -7.97 -1.05
N LEU A 100 3.18 -6.73 -1.09
CA LEU A 100 2.87 -5.68 -0.12
C LEU A 100 1.35 -5.40 -0.10
N GLU A 101 0.73 -5.14 -1.24
CA GLU A 101 -0.71 -4.90 -1.35
C GLU A 101 -1.55 -6.06 -0.83
N THR A 102 -1.12 -7.30 -1.13
CA THR A 102 -1.82 -8.50 -0.65
C THR A 102 -1.78 -8.60 0.89
N ASN A 103 -0.65 -8.23 1.49
CA ASN A 103 -0.51 -8.20 2.95
C ASN A 103 -1.37 -7.10 3.58
N VAL A 104 -1.38 -5.89 3.01
CA VAL A 104 -2.24 -4.77 3.44
C VAL A 104 -3.71 -5.18 3.38
N THR A 105 -4.15 -5.78 2.27
CA THR A 105 -5.53 -6.28 2.13
C THR A 105 -5.88 -7.34 3.15
N LYS A 106 -4.96 -8.27 3.45
CA LYS A 106 -5.19 -9.28 4.47
C LYS A 106 -5.37 -8.65 5.85
N HIS A 107 -4.54 -7.66 6.20
CA HIS A 107 -4.72 -6.92 7.44
C HIS A 107 -6.09 -6.25 7.50
N ILE A 108 -6.51 -5.53 6.45
CA ILE A 108 -7.84 -4.89 6.38
C ILE A 108 -8.97 -5.92 6.59
N GLN A 109 -8.89 -7.08 5.92
CA GLN A 109 -9.86 -8.16 6.09
C GLN A 109 -9.92 -8.68 7.53
N ASP A 110 -8.76 -8.79 8.20
CA ASP A 110 -8.70 -9.25 9.58
C ASP A 110 -9.26 -8.19 10.55
N ILE A 111 -9.09 -6.90 10.27
CA ILE A 111 -9.75 -5.81 11.00
C ILE A 111 -11.27 -5.90 10.84
N ILE A 112 -11.75 -6.05 9.60
CA ILE A 112 -13.19 -6.20 9.30
C ILE A 112 -13.79 -7.37 10.10
N LYS A 113 -13.17 -8.55 10.08
CA LYS A 113 -13.65 -9.73 10.83
C LYS A 113 -13.75 -9.45 12.33
N ASN A 114 -12.70 -8.84 12.91
CA ASN A 114 -12.66 -8.52 14.34
C ASN A 114 -13.68 -7.44 14.72
N CYS A 115 -14.01 -6.52 13.82
CA CYS A 115 -14.95 -5.44 14.10
C CYS A 115 -16.40 -5.76 13.81
N GLU A 116 -16.65 -6.71 12.92
CA GLU A 116 -17.99 -7.26 12.72
C GLU A 116 -18.37 -8.23 13.86
N LYS A 117 -17.42 -9.08 14.29
CA LYS A 117 -17.63 -10.09 15.32
C LYS A 117 -16.46 -10.14 16.31
N PRO A 118 -16.35 -9.14 17.21
CA PRO A 118 -15.29 -9.14 18.22
C PRO A 118 -15.44 -10.30 19.21
N ASN A 119 -14.31 -10.86 19.64
CA ASN A 119 -14.28 -11.92 20.66
C ASN A 119 -14.44 -11.37 22.08
N ASP A 120 -14.10 -10.10 22.29
CA ASP A 120 -14.01 -9.41 23.58
C ASP A 120 -15.22 -8.52 23.87
N SER A 121 -16.15 -8.34 22.92
CA SER A 121 -17.35 -7.55 23.11
C SER A 121 -18.52 -8.03 22.22
N ASN A 122 -19.74 -7.62 22.56
CA ASN A 122 -20.93 -7.83 21.71
C ASN A 122 -21.18 -6.66 20.73
N PHE A 123 -20.22 -5.76 20.56
CA PHE A 123 -20.39 -4.57 19.72
C PHE A 123 -19.94 -4.84 18.29
N ASN A 124 -20.88 -4.90 17.37
CA ASN A 124 -20.59 -4.93 15.92
C ASN A 124 -20.48 -3.49 15.39
N ASP A 125 -19.31 -3.11 14.89
CA ASP A 125 -19.08 -1.79 14.30
C ASP A 125 -19.44 -1.76 12.81
N TYR A 126 -20.74 -1.79 12.52
CA TYR A 126 -21.27 -1.84 11.14
C TYR A 126 -20.71 -0.72 10.25
N HIS A 127 -20.57 0.49 10.78
CA HIS A 127 -20.08 1.64 10.00
C HIS A 127 -18.59 1.51 9.67
N LEU A 128 -17.78 0.96 10.57
CA LEU A 128 -16.37 0.69 10.27
C LEU A 128 -16.22 -0.44 9.25
N VAL A 129 -17.01 -1.50 9.41
CA VAL A 129 -17.03 -2.63 8.46
C VAL A 129 -17.41 -2.16 7.07
N ASP A 130 -18.46 -1.34 6.94
CA ASP A 130 -18.90 -0.77 5.68
C ASP A 130 -17.81 0.12 5.06
N TYR A 131 -17.21 1.04 5.85
CA TYR A 131 -16.16 1.92 5.39
C TYR A 131 -14.93 1.18 4.84
N LEU A 132 -14.42 0.19 5.58
CA LEU A 132 -13.26 -0.60 5.14
C LEU A 132 -13.60 -1.51 3.95
N THR A 133 -14.83 -2.02 3.88
CA THR A 133 -15.25 -2.91 2.78
C THR A 133 -15.51 -2.13 1.49
N GLY A 134 -16.25 -1.02 1.60
CA GLY A 134 -16.68 -0.20 0.47
C GLY A 134 -15.54 0.59 -0.14
N GLU A 135 -14.72 1.25 0.68
CA GLU A 135 -13.64 2.11 0.18
C GLU A 135 -12.33 1.32 0.06
N PHE A 136 -11.77 0.87 1.18
CA PHE A 136 -10.41 0.30 1.21
C PHE A 136 -10.31 -1.00 0.42
N LEU A 137 -11.18 -1.99 0.65
CA LEU A 137 -11.09 -3.25 -0.12
C LEU A 137 -11.33 -3.02 -1.62
N THR A 138 -12.17 -2.05 -2.01
CA THR A 138 -12.36 -1.70 -3.42
C THR A 138 -11.08 -1.15 -4.04
N GLU A 139 -10.40 -0.23 -3.35
CA GLU A 139 -9.11 0.33 -3.78
C GLU A 139 -8.04 -0.79 -3.87
N GLN A 140 -7.91 -1.61 -2.83
CA GLN A 140 -6.98 -2.74 -2.79
C GLN A 140 -7.15 -3.70 -3.98
N TYR A 141 -8.37 -4.17 -4.27
CA TYR A 141 -8.58 -5.13 -5.35
C TYR A 141 -8.31 -4.52 -6.74
N LYS A 142 -8.57 -3.23 -6.92
CA LYS A 142 -8.21 -2.51 -8.16
C LYS A 142 -6.70 -2.40 -8.30
N GLY A 143 -5.99 -1.99 -7.24
CA GLY A 143 -4.54 -1.87 -7.20
C GLY A 143 -3.84 -3.20 -7.46
N GLN A 144 -4.25 -4.28 -6.78
CA GLN A 144 -3.71 -5.62 -7.00
C GLN A 144 -3.92 -6.10 -8.45
N ARG A 145 -5.10 -5.84 -9.02
CA ARG A 145 -5.38 -6.22 -10.41
C ARG A 145 -4.50 -5.43 -11.39
N ASP A 146 -4.29 -4.14 -11.15
CA ASP A 146 -3.42 -3.30 -11.96
C ASP A 146 -1.97 -3.81 -11.93
N LEU A 147 -1.41 -3.99 -10.73
CA LEU A 147 -0.06 -4.54 -10.51
C LEU A 147 0.10 -5.91 -11.19
N ALA A 148 -0.84 -6.83 -11.00
CA ALA A 148 -0.79 -8.15 -11.65
C ALA A 148 -0.81 -8.06 -13.19
N GLY A 149 -1.54 -7.09 -13.74
CA GLY A 149 -1.55 -6.78 -15.17
C GLY A 149 -0.20 -6.27 -15.66
N LYS A 150 0.39 -5.32 -14.94
CA LYS A 150 1.72 -4.76 -15.23
C LYS A 150 2.81 -5.82 -15.15
N ILE A 151 2.81 -6.68 -14.13
CA ILE A 151 3.72 -7.83 -13.98
C ILE A 151 3.61 -8.77 -15.18
N SER A 152 2.39 -9.13 -15.58
CA SER A 152 2.15 -10.04 -16.69
C SER A 152 2.67 -9.49 -18.02
N THR A 153 2.42 -8.20 -18.28
CA THR A 153 2.85 -7.53 -19.52
C THR A 153 4.37 -7.37 -19.55
N LEU A 154 4.95 -6.81 -18.49
CA LEU A 154 6.40 -6.61 -18.40
C LEU A 154 7.15 -7.95 -18.40
N GLY A 155 6.64 -8.98 -17.72
CA GLY A 155 7.24 -10.31 -17.72
C GLY A 155 7.35 -10.93 -19.11
N LYS A 156 6.31 -10.75 -19.95
CA LYS A 156 6.34 -11.18 -21.37
C LYS A 156 7.36 -10.37 -22.17
N MET A 157 7.40 -9.05 -21.97
CA MET A 157 8.37 -8.17 -22.65
C MET A 157 9.81 -8.50 -22.24
N MET A 158 10.06 -8.79 -20.98
CA MET A 158 11.36 -9.20 -20.46
C MET A 158 11.80 -10.55 -21.04
N THR A 159 10.87 -11.50 -21.15
CA THR A 159 11.16 -12.81 -21.77
C THR A 159 11.53 -12.68 -23.25
N ALA A 160 10.82 -11.83 -24.00
CA ALA A 160 11.03 -11.67 -25.43
C ALA A 160 12.19 -10.72 -25.80
N HIS A 161 12.43 -9.68 -24.99
CA HIS A 161 13.28 -8.55 -25.37
C HIS A 161 14.25 -8.09 -24.27
N GLY A 162 14.29 -8.76 -23.11
CA GLY A 162 15.21 -8.44 -22.02
C GLY A 162 15.13 -6.98 -21.58
N VAL A 163 16.29 -6.33 -21.43
CA VAL A 163 16.42 -4.94 -20.96
C VAL A 163 15.69 -3.93 -21.85
N LEU A 164 15.59 -4.19 -23.16
CA LEU A 164 14.81 -3.33 -24.06
C LEU A 164 13.32 -3.37 -23.72
N GLY A 165 12.81 -4.53 -23.29
CA GLY A 165 11.43 -4.70 -22.86
C GLY A 165 11.11 -3.82 -21.65
N GLU A 166 11.98 -3.81 -20.64
CA GLU A 166 11.84 -2.94 -19.46
C GLU A 166 11.93 -1.46 -19.83
N PHE A 167 12.88 -1.08 -20.68
CA PHE A 167 13.01 0.31 -21.12
C PHE A 167 11.75 0.80 -21.85
N LEU A 168 11.19 0.02 -22.76
CA LEU A 168 9.97 0.38 -23.49
C LEU A 168 8.76 0.47 -22.55
N PHE A 169 8.65 -0.46 -21.59
CA PHE A 169 7.59 -0.44 -20.59
C PHE A 169 7.69 0.80 -19.71
N ASP A 170 8.90 1.18 -19.26
CA ASP A 170 9.14 2.40 -18.50
C ASP A 170 8.67 3.66 -19.24
N LYS A 171 8.95 3.76 -20.55
CA LYS A 171 8.47 4.89 -21.36
C LYS A 171 6.95 4.96 -21.45
N LYS A 172 6.29 3.82 -21.58
CA LYS A 172 4.83 3.77 -21.57
C LYS A 172 4.25 4.15 -20.20
N LEU A 173 4.88 3.68 -19.12
CA LEU A 173 4.47 4.00 -17.75
C LEU A 173 4.58 5.51 -17.47
N LEU A 174 5.67 6.15 -17.93
CA LEU A 174 5.87 7.60 -17.80
C LEU A 174 4.77 8.43 -18.48
N ASN A 175 4.26 7.93 -19.61
CA ASN A 175 3.20 8.55 -20.41
C ASN A 175 1.79 8.12 -19.99
N ASN A 176 1.65 7.33 -18.92
CA ASN A 176 0.37 6.78 -18.45
C ASN A 176 -0.35 5.92 -19.51
N GLU A 177 0.41 5.15 -20.31
CA GLU A 177 -0.11 4.26 -21.36
C GLU A 177 -0.26 2.79 -20.91
N VAL A 178 -0.03 2.49 -19.62
CA VAL A 178 -0.05 1.13 -19.04
C VAL A 178 -0.66 1.11 -17.65
#